data_AF-A0A1G8IFD2-F1
#
_entry.id   AF-A0A1G8IFD2-F1
#
_cell.length_a   1.000
_cell.length_b   1.000
_cell.length_c   1.000
_cell.angle_alpha   90.00
_cell.angle_beta   90.00
_cell.angle_gamma   90.00
#
_symmetry.space_group_name_H-M   'P 1'
#
loop_
_entity.id
_entity.type
_entity.pdbx_description
1 polymer ?
#
loop_
_entity_poly.entity_id
_entity_poly.type
_entity_poly.pdbx_seq_one_letter_code
_entity_poly.pdbx_strand_id
1 'polypeptide(L)'
;MTINDSYAPIVPAAEFDGLLTLDTLQQDIEVLVEITSDVFEKDTFQLLLNGELIGPSYEVQAVVPKPGTMLTFVIQKEAFRVGGSYQVAYRFTTFPGNTTSDSISTQIRIDRTAPGATLLAAMVLPDAPFDDHVTGLIPGYAGMERGDVIQTRCNGVPGPVHTVQEDELNLYPVAITFQRTFLESTATDTVVMEYRVTDRAGNQSIVSGPSQLSLER
;
A
#
# COMPACT_ATOMS: atom_id res chain seq x y z
N MET A 1 13.84 -30.38 24.28
CA MET A 1 12.51 -29.84 23.99
C MET A 1 12.70 -28.87 22.84
N THR A 2 12.29 -29.25 21.64
CA THR A 2 12.43 -28.38 20.46
C THR A 2 11.33 -27.33 20.57
N ILE A 3 11.69 -26.08 20.83
CA ILE A 3 10.73 -24.98 20.85
C ILE A 3 10.38 -24.71 19.39
N ASN A 4 9.20 -25.18 18.97
CA ASN A 4 8.63 -24.88 17.67
C ASN A 4 7.90 -23.54 17.77
N ASP A 5 8.62 -22.43 17.93
CA ASP A 5 8.05 -21.09 17.80
C ASP A 5 7.75 -20.81 16.32
N SER A 6 6.68 -21.44 15.85
CA SER A 6 6.26 -21.49 14.43
C SER A 6 5.34 -20.34 14.08
N TYR A 7 5.29 -19.29 14.90
CA TYR A 7 4.35 -18.17 14.74
C TYR A 7 5.07 -16.98 14.13
N ALA A 8 4.49 -16.44 13.06
CA ALA A 8 5.01 -15.26 12.41
C ALA A 8 4.78 -14.03 13.30
N PRO A 9 5.72 -13.05 13.32
CA PRO A 9 5.47 -11.78 13.96
C PRO A 9 4.33 -11.03 13.26
N ILE A 10 3.54 -10.25 14.00
CA ILE A 10 2.45 -9.45 13.43
C ILE A 10 2.98 -8.06 13.12
N VAL A 11 2.67 -7.53 11.94
CA VAL A 11 2.95 -6.13 11.56
C VAL A 11 1.60 -5.41 11.45
N PRO A 12 1.12 -4.76 12.53
CA PRO A 12 -0.27 -4.28 12.58
C PRO A 12 -0.63 -3.25 11.51
N ALA A 13 0.35 -2.47 11.06
CA ALA A 13 0.15 -1.44 10.06
C ALA A 13 0.10 -1.96 8.61
N ALA A 14 0.40 -3.25 8.40
CA ALA A 14 0.35 -3.87 7.08
C ALA A 14 -1.09 -4.21 6.69
N GLU A 15 -1.45 -3.97 5.42
CA GLU A 15 -2.71 -4.43 4.86
C GLU A 15 -2.74 -5.97 4.74
N PHE A 16 -3.89 -6.52 4.35
CA PHE A 16 -4.10 -7.97 4.30
C PHE A 16 -3.11 -8.73 3.39
N ASP A 17 -2.58 -8.06 2.37
CA ASP A 17 -1.56 -8.58 1.44
C ASP A 17 -0.13 -8.17 1.83
N GLY A 18 0.05 -7.61 3.04
CA GLY A 18 1.34 -7.19 3.57
C GLY A 18 1.78 -5.79 3.10
N LEU A 19 0.97 -5.06 2.33
CA LEU A 19 1.33 -3.72 1.86
C LEU A 19 1.45 -2.72 3.03
N LEU A 20 2.56 -1.97 3.08
CA LEU A 20 2.69 -0.77 3.91
C LEU A 20 2.62 0.48 3.01
N THR A 21 1.75 1.42 3.38
CA THR A 21 1.62 2.69 2.65
C THR A 21 2.79 3.62 2.90
N LEU A 22 3.01 4.58 1.99
CA LEU A 22 4.02 5.61 2.13
C LEU A 22 3.81 6.52 3.36
N ASP A 23 2.56 6.68 3.80
CA ASP A 23 2.21 7.41 5.02
C ASP A 23 2.68 6.65 6.26
N THR A 24 2.38 5.34 6.31
CA THR A 24 2.87 4.44 7.36
C THR A 24 4.40 4.44 7.45
N LEU A 25 5.09 4.55 6.31
CA LEU A 25 6.55 4.57 6.23
C LEU A 25 7.21 5.92 6.62
N GLN A 26 6.44 6.92 7.06
CA GLN A 26 7.00 8.16 7.62
C GLN A 26 7.54 7.97 9.04
N GLN A 27 7.12 6.91 9.71
CA GLN A 27 7.50 6.54 11.08
C GLN A 27 8.06 5.11 11.13
N ASP A 28 8.67 4.77 12.25
CA ASP A 28 9.15 3.42 12.48
C ASP A 28 7.97 2.42 12.58
N ILE A 29 8.23 1.17 12.18
CA ILE A 29 7.20 0.16 12.03
C ILE A 29 7.15 -0.74 13.26
N GLU A 30 6.00 -0.77 13.92
CA GLU A 30 5.73 -1.67 15.03
C GLU A 30 5.60 -3.12 14.57
N VAL A 31 6.22 -4.03 15.33
CA VAL A 31 6.15 -5.47 15.14
C VAL A 31 5.81 -6.14 16.46
N LEU A 32 4.79 -6.97 16.48
CA LEU A 32 4.35 -7.71 17.66
C LEU A 32 4.81 -9.17 17.57
N VAL A 33 5.41 -9.66 18.64
CA VAL A 33 5.81 -11.07 18.78
C VAL A 33 5.06 -11.67 19.96
N GLU A 34 4.24 -12.68 19.69
CA GLU A 34 3.55 -13.42 20.75
C GLU A 34 4.52 -14.43 21.38
N ILE A 35 4.57 -14.47 22.70
CA ILE A 35 5.25 -15.54 23.43
C ILE A 35 4.34 -16.76 23.41
N THR A 36 4.75 -17.82 22.72
CA THR A 36 3.89 -18.99 22.49
C THR A 36 4.23 -20.21 23.32
N SER A 37 5.42 -20.23 23.94
CA SER A 37 5.84 -21.26 24.88
C SER A 37 6.30 -20.67 26.20
N ASP A 38 6.57 -21.54 27.17
CA ASP A 38 7.29 -21.14 28.36
C ASP A 38 8.68 -20.60 27.97
N VAL A 39 9.01 -19.44 28.50
CA VAL A 39 10.32 -18.81 28.39
C VAL A 39 10.94 -18.71 29.78
N PHE A 40 12.26 -18.57 29.84
CA PHE A 40 13.02 -18.49 31.08
C PHE A 40 13.74 -17.15 31.19
N GLU A 41 14.08 -16.76 32.42
CA GLU A 41 14.90 -15.58 32.67
C GLU A 41 16.18 -15.63 31.82
N LYS A 42 16.50 -14.52 31.15
CA LYS A 42 17.62 -14.32 30.22
C LYS A 42 17.50 -14.99 28.86
N ASP A 43 16.40 -15.67 28.56
CA ASP A 43 16.08 -15.95 27.16
C ASP A 43 15.95 -14.64 26.38
N THR A 44 16.24 -14.65 25.09
CA THR A 44 16.16 -13.43 24.27
C THR A 44 15.35 -13.60 23.00
N PHE A 45 14.74 -12.50 22.58
CA PHE A 45 14.03 -12.35 21.32
C PHE A 45 14.64 -11.18 20.54
N GLN A 46 14.90 -11.35 19.24
CA GLN A 46 15.40 -10.27 18.39
C GLN A 46 14.79 -10.39 16.99
N LEU A 47 14.42 -9.27 16.38
CA LEU A 47 13.86 -9.28 15.03
C LEU A 47 14.90 -9.71 13.98
N LEU A 48 14.43 -10.40 12.95
CA LEU A 48 15.13 -10.55 11.68
C LEU A 48 14.38 -9.84 10.57
N LEU A 49 15.13 -9.21 9.68
CA LEU A 49 14.65 -8.70 8.41
C LEU A 49 15.43 -9.38 7.29
N ASN A 50 14.74 -10.12 6.42
CA ASN A 50 15.35 -10.91 5.34
C ASN A 50 16.44 -11.89 5.85
N GLY A 51 16.26 -12.41 7.07
CA GLY A 51 17.20 -13.35 7.71
C GLY A 51 18.39 -12.68 8.42
N GLU A 52 18.47 -11.35 8.42
CA GLU A 52 19.50 -10.61 9.16
C GLU A 52 18.94 -10.06 10.47
N LEU A 53 19.67 -10.21 11.58
CA LEU A 53 19.27 -9.67 12.87
C LEU A 53 19.28 -8.13 12.83
N ILE A 54 18.20 -7.53 13.31
CA ILE A 54 18.03 -6.07 13.37
C ILE A 54 17.55 -5.62 14.75
N GLY A 55 17.85 -4.37 15.09
CA GLY A 55 17.39 -3.76 16.34
C GLY A 55 17.97 -4.41 17.60
N PRO A 56 17.51 -3.97 18.79
CA PRO A 56 17.93 -4.55 20.06
C PRO A 56 17.28 -5.91 20.32
N SER A 57 17.96 -6.75 21.10
CA SER A 57 17.36 -7.95 21.68
C SER A 57 16.53 -7.59 22.92
N TYR A 58 15.33 -8.17 23.02
CA TYR A 58 14.55 -8.21 24.25
C TYR A 58 15.04 -9.37 25.12
N GLU A 59 15.48 -9.09 26.34
CA GLU A 59 15.87 -10.11 27.32
C GLU A 59 14.73 -10.33 28.32
N VAL A 60 14.33 -11.58 28.49
CA VAL A 60 13.31 -12.00 29.46
C VAL A 60 13.81 -11.71 30.88
N GLN A 61 13.07 -10.87 31.59
CA GLN A 61 13.39 -10.48 32.97
C GLN A 61 12.99 -11.57 33.98
N ALA A 62 13.40 -11.41 35.25
CA ALA A 62 13.07 -12.37 36.33
C ALA A 62 11.56 -12.57 36.53
N VAL A 63 10.76 -11.56 36.19
CA VAL A 63 9.30 -11.72 36.05
C VAL A 63 9.03 -12.20 34.63
N VAL A 64 8.88 -13.52 34.51
CA VAL A 64 8.70 -14.20 33.23
C VAL A 64 7.30 -13.88 32.66
N PRO A 65 7.21 -13.37 31.43
CA PRO A 65 5.94 -13.17 30.75
C PRO A 65 5.27 -14.52 30.44
N LYS A 66 3.94 -14.57 30.56
CA LYS A 66 3.18 -15.80 30.30
C LYS A 66 3.01 -16.01 28.80
N PRO A 67 2.80 -17.26 28.35
CA PRO A 67 2.31 -17.51 27.00
C PRO A 67 1.06 -16.65 26.68
N GLY A 68 0.99 -16.13 25.46
CA GLY A 68 0.01 -15.14 25.00
C GLY A 68 0.40 -13.68 25.24
N THR A 69 1.54 -13.41 25.88
CA THR A 69 2.05 -12.03 26.02
C THR A 69 2.59 -11.53 24.68
N MET A 70 2.18 -10.34 24.26
CA MET A 70 2.72 -9.66 23.08
C MET A 70 3.92 -8.80 23.46
N LEU A 71 5.07 -9.08 22.86
CA LEU A 71 6.25 -8.24 22.90
C LEU A 71 6.22 -7.26 21.74
N THR A 72 6.49 -5.98 22.00
CA THR A 72 6.56 -4.94 20.97
C THR A 72 8.00 -4.68 20.58
N PHE A 73 8.26 -4.77 19.28
CA PHE A 73 9.51 -4.39 18.64
C PHE A 73 9.26 -3.30 17.60
N VAL A 74 10.35 -2.70 17.14
CA VAL A 74 10.29 -1.61 16.16
C VAL A 74 11.35 -1.84 15.08
N ILE A 75 10.95 -1.76 13.82
CA ILE A 75 11.85 -1.67 12.67
C ILE A 75 11.97 -0.21 12.26
N GLN A 76 13.19 0.31 12.28
CA GLN A 76 13.44 1.70 11.85
C GLN A 76 13.02 1.88 10.39
N LYS A 77 12.32 2.99 10.09
CA LYS A 77 11.80 3.27 8.74
C LYS A 77 12.87 3.25 7.64
N GLU A 78 14.11 3.52 8.02
CA GLU A 78 15.26 3.54 7.10
C GLU A 78 15.56 2.16 6.48
N ALA A 79 15.08 1.08 7.10
CA ALA A 79 15.15 -0.27 6.53
C ALA A 79 14.31 -0.41 5.24
N PHE A 80 13.32 0.47 5.02
CA PHE A 80 12.35 0.40 3.94
C PHE A 80 12.53 1.53 2.91
N ARG A 81 13.75 2.04 2.73
CA ARG A 81 14.06 3.07 1.72
C ARG A 81 13.87 2.58 0.28
N VAL A 82 14.01 1.28 0.05
CA VAL A 82 13.89 0.65 -1.26
C VAL A 82 12.55 -0.06 -1.34
N GLY A 83 11.89 -0.02 -2.50
CA GLY A 83 10.69 -0.82 -2.76
C GLY A 83 11.03 -2.30 -2.88
N GLY A 84 10.11 -3.18 -2.51
CA GLY A 84 10.29 -4.62 -2.61
C GLY A 84 9.50 -5.41 -1.57
N SER A 85 9.71 -6.73 -1.58
CA SER A 85 9.19 -7.63 -0.55
C SER A 85 10.23 -7.87 0.54
N TYR A 86 9.76 -7.89 1.77
CA TYR A 86 10.58 -8.12 2.95
C TYR A 86 9.97 -9.25 3.80
N GLN A 87 10.82 -10.03 4.44
CA GLN A 87 10.45 -11.07 5.39
C GLN A 87 10.80 -10.62 6.80
N VAL A 88 9.80 -10.43 7.65
CA VAL A 88 9.96 -10.10 9.06
C VAL A 88 9.81 -11.37 9.89
N ALA A 89 10.83 -11.72 10.66
CA ALA A 89 10.82 -12.86 11.58
C ALA A 89 11.41 -12.44 12.94
N TYR A 90 11.51 -13.37 13.87
CA TYR A 90 12.30 -13.17 15.10
C TYR A 90 13.13 -14.41 15.42
N ARG A 91 14.25 -14.19 16.12
CA ARG A 91 15.13 -15.21 16.66
C ARG A 91 14.88 -15.30 18.14
N PHE A 92 14.54 -16.49 18.59
CA PHE A 92 14.55 -16.85 19.99
C PHE A 92 15.90 -17.50 20.35
N THR A 93 16.50 -17.11 21.47
CA THR A 93 17.76 -17.71 21.96
C THR A 93 17.63 -18.09 23.43
N THR A 94 17.92 -19.35 23.75
CA THR A 94 17.79 -19.88 25.11
C THR A 94 18.94 -19.53 26.03
N PHE A 95 18.65 -19.43 27.33
CA PHE A 95 19.61 -19.37 28.42
C PHE A 95 19.29 -20.42 29.51
N PRO A 96 20.31 -21.11 30.05
CA PRO A 96 21.69 -21.19 29.57
C PRO A 96 21.80 -22.15 28.38
N GLY A 97 22.55 -21.79 27.34
CA GLY A 97 22.85 -22.71 26.23
C GLY A 97 23.02 -22.03 24.87
N ASN A 98 22.47 -20.84 24.69
CA ASN A 98 22.53 -20.06 23.46
C ASN A 98 22.03 -20.84 22.24
N THR A 99 21.07 -21.75 22.43
CA THR A 99 20.42 -22.44 21.31
C THR A 99 19.47 -21.46 20.65
N THR A 100 19.58 -21.30 19.34
CA THR A 100 18.76 -20.37 18.56
C THR A 100 17.70 -21.09 17.74
N SER A 101 16.51 -20.51 17.64
CA SER A 101 15.48 -20.89 16.69
C SER A 101 14.86 -19.64 16.06
N ASP A 102 14.71 -19.65 14.75
CA ASP A 102 14.06 -18.57 14.01
C ASP A 102 12.60 -18.92 13.76
N SER A 103 11.73 -17.92 13.88
CA SER A 103 10.31 -18.05 13.55
C SER A 103 10.08 -18.20 12.05
N ILE A 104 8.86 -18.59 11.66
CA ILE A 104 8.40 -18.30 10.30
C ILE A 104 8.28 -16.78 10.10
N SER A 105 8.29 -16.33 8.85
CA SER A 105 8.25 -14.91 8.50
C SER A 105 6.86 -14.41 8.15
N THR A 106 6.55 -13.16 8.53
CA THR A 106 5.50 -12.36 7.92
C THR A 106 6.07 -11.62 6.72
N GLN A 107 5.39 -11.72 5.58
CA GLN A 107 5.76 -11.01 4.37
C GLN A 107 5.14 -9.61 4.38
N ILE A 108 5.96 -8.59 4.14
CA ILE A 108 5.49 -7.22 3.91
C ILE A 108 5.97 -6.73 2.54
N ARG A 109 5.20 -5.83 1.92
CA ARG A 109 5.48 -5.23 0.63
C ARG A 109 5.59 -3.73 0.77
N ILE A 110 6.66 -3.17 0.20
CA ILE A 110 6.89 -1.74 0.09
C ILE A 110 6.82 -1.38 -1.39
N ASP A 111 5.90 -0.49 -1.75
CA ASP A 111 5.83 0.04 -3.11
C ASP A 111 6.16 1.53 -3.12
N ARG A 112 7.13 1.90 -3.96
CA ARG A 112 7.60 3.27 -4.15
C ARG A 112 7.51 3.70 -5.62
N THR A 113 6.77 2.95 -6.43
CA THR A 113 6.68 3.16 -7.87
C THR A 113 5.37 3.85 -8.18
N ALA A 114 5.44 5.06 -8.74
CA ALA A 114 4.22 5.74 -9.17
C ALA A 114 3.55 5.00 -10.34
N PRO A 115 2.20 4.92 -10.35
CA PRO A 115 1.47 4.37 -11.48
C PRO A 115 1.57 5.28 -12.72
N GLY A 116 1.38 4.70 -13.90
CA GLY A 116 1.40 5.41 -15.18
C GLY A 116 2.80 5.58 -15.81
N ALA A 117 3.86 5.10 -15.17
CA ALA A 117 5.24 5.23 -15.66
C ALA A 117 5.59 6.68 -16.08
N THR A 118 6.18 6.88 -17.27
CA THR A 118 6.53 8.21 -17.80
C THR A 118 5.41 8.87 -18.60
N LEU A 119 4.31 8.16 -18.89
CA LEU A 119 3.20 8.66 -19.69
C LEU A 119 1.87 8.09 -19.19
N LEU A 120 0.98 8.98 -18.78
CA LEU A 120 -0.40 8.64 -18.46
C LEU A 120 -1.29 9.14 -19.60
N ALA A 121 -1.96 8.21 -20.29
CA ALA A 121 -2.69 8.52 -21.51
C ALA A 121 -3.91 9.43 -21.24
N ALA A 122 -4.30 10.21 -22.24
CA ALA A 122 -5.50 11.04 -22.13
C ALA A 122 -6.77 10.18 -22.03
N MET A 123 -7.80 10.70 -21.38
CA MET A 123 -9.11 10.06 -21.32
C MET A 123 -9.76 10.09 -22.71
N VAL A 124 -10.29 8.98 -23.19
CA VAL A 124 -11.02 8.92 -24.45
C VAL A 124 -12.43 9.42 -24.21
N LEU A 125 -12.81 10.49 -24.92
CA LEU A 125 -14.15 11.05 -24.90
C LEU A 125 -14.92 10.62 -26.16
N PRO A 126 -16.25 10.53 -26.11
CA PRO A 126 -17.05 10.28 -27.29
C PRO A 126 -17.03 11.49 -28.24
N ASP A 127 -17.07 11.23 -29.55
CA ASP A 127 -17.06 12.27 -30.60
C ASP A 127 -18.44 12.94 -30.81
N ALA A 128 -19.51 12.38 -30.23
CA ALA A 128 -20.88 12.81 -30.44
C ALA A 128 -21.34 13.82 -29.37
N PRO A 129 -22.33 14.69 -29.68
CA PRO A 129 -22.99 15.51 -28.67
C PRO A 129 -23.54 14.60 -27.58
N PHE A 130 -23.29 14.99 -26.34
CA PHE A 130 -23.75 14.27 -25.16
C PHE A 130 -24.99 14.97 -24.59
N ASP A 131 -25.89 14.20 -23.99
CA ASP A 131 -27.14 14.72 -23.42
C ASP A 131 -26.86 15.25 -21.99
N ASP A 132 -27.45 14.66 -20.96
CA ASP A 132 -27.25 15.09 -19.57
C ASP A 132 -25.89 14.68 -18.96
N HIS A 133 -25.15 13.79 -19.62
CA HIS A 133 -23.85 13.32 -19.14
C HIS A 133 -22.95 12.84 -20.27
N VAL A 134 -21.66 12.85 -20.01
CA VAL A 134 -20.64 12.23 -20.86
C VAL A 134 -19.87 11.21 -20.05
N THR A 135 -19.58 10.06 -20.65
CA THR A 135 -18.71 9.05 -20.05
C THR A 135 -17.39 9.03 -20.78
N GLY A 136 -16.33 9.40 -20.06
CA GLY A 136 -14.97 9.27 -20.54
C GLY A 136 -14.37 7.92 -20.15
N LEU A 137 -13.56 7.36 -21.04
CA LEU A 137 -12.90 6.09 -20.84
C LEU A 137 -11.42 6.31 -20.58
N ILE A 138 -10.92 5.84 -19.45
CA ILE A 138 -9.49 5.82 -19.18
C ILE A 138 -8.94 4.47 -19.66
N PRO A 139 -7.99 4.49 -20.62
CA PRO A 139 -7.30 3.26 -20.99
C PRO A 139 -6.46 2.76 -19.81
N GLY A 140 -6.17 1.46 -19.79
CA GLY A 140 -5.25 0.90 -18.79
C GLY A 140 -3.91 1.62 -18.79
N TYR A 141 -3.27 1.70 -17.63
CA TYR A 141 -1.98 2.36 -17.43
C TYR A 141 -0.96 1.41 -16.80
N ALA A 142 0.32 1.76 -16.91
CA ALA A 142 1.39 0.94 -16.34
C ALA A 142 1.27 0.88 -14.82
N GLY A 143 1.31 -0.33 -14.25
CA GLY A 143 1.14 -0.55 -12.82
C GLY A 143 -0.29 -0.39 -12.32
N MET A 144 -1.29 -0.42 -13.21
CA MET A 144 -2.69 -0.40 -12.81
C MET A 144 -3.04 -1.61 -11.95
N GLU A 145 -3.48 -1.35 -10.73
CA GLU A 145 -3.94 -2.36 -9.78
C GLU A 145 -5.32 -2.00 -9.24
N ARG A 146 -6.05 -3.03 -8.77
CA ARG A 146 -7.30 -2.81 -8.05
C ARG A 146 -7.03 -1.96 -6.80
N GLY A 147 -7.91 -1.00 -6.56
CA GLY A 147 -7.81 -0.09 -5.41
C GLY A 147 -7.08 1.22 -5.73
N ASP A 148 -6.46 1.34 -6.89
CA ASP A 148 -5.93 2.61 -7.36
C ASP A 148 -7.05 3.65 -7.47
N VAL A 149 -6.78 4.88 -7.04
CA VAL A 149 -7.74 5.98 -7.04
C VAL A 149 -7.43 6.96 -8.15
N ILE A 150 -8.39 7.12 -9.06
CA ILE A 150 -8.36 8.08 -10.15
C ILE A 150 -9.10 9.34 -9.73
N GLN A 151 -8.38 10.45 -9.61
CA GLN A 151 -8.95 11.77 -9.39
C GLN A 151 -8.96 12.55 -10.71
N THR A 152 -10.15 12.80 -11.25
CA THR A 152 -10.33 13.62 -12.44
C THR A 152 -10.33 15.11 -12.11
N ARG A 153 -10.01 15.94 -13.09
CA ARG A 153 -10.06 17.40 -13.03
C ARG A 153 -10.62 17.95 -14.33
N CYS A 154 -11.53 18.92 -14.20
CA CYS A 154 -12.14 19.65 -15.31
C CYS A 154 -11.75 21.11 -15.17
N ASN A 155 -10.93 21.63 -16.07
CA ASN A 155 -10.33 22.97 -15.98
C ASN A 155 -9.68 23.26 -14.61
N GLY A 156 -8.99 22.25 -14.05
CA GLY A 156 -8.36 22.31 -12.73
C GLY A 156 -9.28 22.04 -11.53
N VAL A 157 -10.61 22.12 -11.71
CA VAL A 157 -11.60 21.83 -10.66
C VAL A 157 -11.69 20.31 -10.45
N PRO A 158 -11.62 19.80 -9.21
CA PRO A 158 -11.82 18.38 -8.94
C PRO A 158 -13.16 17.88 -9.48
N GLY A 159 -13.09 16.84 -10.30
CA GLY A 159 -14.26 16.13 -10.83
C GLY A 159 -14.55 14.85 -10.07
N PRO A 160 -15.36 13.95 -10.67
CA PRO A 160 -15.62 12.61 -10.15
C PRO A 160 -14.33 11.84 -9.83
N VAL A 161 -14.41 11.03 -8.77
CA VAL A 161 -13.36 10.12 -8.33
C VAL A 161 -13.80 8.71 -8.63
N HIS A 162 -12.85 7.88 -9.05
CA HIS A 162 -13.09 6.46 -9.31
C HIS A 162 -12.03 5.61 -8.62
N THR A 163 -12.43 4.48 -8.04
CA THR A 163 -11.50 3.47 -7.53
C THR A 163 -11.49 2.30 -8.48
N VAL A 164 -10.33 1.92 -8.99
CA VAL A 164 -10.17 0.82 -9.93
C VAL A 164 -10.68 -0.49 -9.34
N GLN A 165 -11.55 -1.16 -10.09
CA GLN A 165 -12.14 -2.44 -9.77
C GLN A 165 -11.39 -3.59 -10.45
N GLU A 166 -11.64 -4.82 -9.99
CA GLU A 166 -10.96 -6.03 -10.49
C GLU A 166 -11.25 -6.30 -11.98
N ASP A 167 -12.49 -6.07 -12.41
CA ASP A 167 -12.94 -6.29 -13.79
C ASP A 167 -12.34 -5.29 -14.77
N GLU A 168 -11.99 -4.10 -14.30
CA GLU A 168 -11.35 -3.04 -15.09
C GLU A 168 -9.87 -3.32 -15.42
N LEU A 169 -9.27 -4.34 -14.79
CA LEU A 169 -7.89 -4.74 -15.08
C LEU A 169 -7.76 -5.51 -16.40
N ASN A 170 -8.81 -6.20 -16.84
CA ASN A 170 -8.73 -7.15 -17.96
C ASN A 170 -9.94 -7.14 -18.91
N LEU A 171 -11.12 -6.70 -18.47
CA LEU A 171 -12.37 -6.87 -19.22
C LEU A 171 -12.89 -5.56 -19.80
N TYR A 172 -12.81 -4.48 -19.04
CA TYR A 172 -13.39 -3.19 -19.41
C TYR A 172 -12.43 -2.03 -19.15
N PRO A 173 -12.44 -0.97 -19.97
CA PRO A 173 -11.78 0.28 -19.60
C PRO A 173 -12.50 0.91 -18.39
N VAL A 174 -11.77 1.75 -17.64
CA VAL A 174 -12.37 2.51 -16.54
C VAL A 174 -13.30 3.57 -17.11
N ALA A 175 -14.57 3.51 -16.75
CA ALA A 175 -15.60 4.43 -17.23
C ALA A 175 -15.93 5.47 -16.15
N ILE A 176 -15.69 6.75 -16.45
CA ILE A 176 -16.01 7.86 -15.54
C ILE A 176 -17.06 8.76 -16.16
N THR A 177 -18.19 8.89 -15.48
CA THR A 177 -19.33 9.70 -15.94
C THR A 177 -19.32 11.09 -15.31
N PHE A 178 -19.42 12.10 -16.17
CA PHE A 178 -19.47 13.51 -15.80
C PHE A 178 -20.86 14.05 -16.14
N GLN A 179 -21.51 14.67 -15.17
CA GLN A 179 -22.79 15.33 -15.37
C GLN A 179 -22.61 16.64 -16.13
N ARG A 180 -23.49 16.93 -17.08
CA ARG A 180 -23.49 18.19 -17.85
C ARG A 180 -23.49 19.40 -16.94
N THR A 181 -24.33 19.39 -15.90
CA THR A 181 -24.44 20.49 -14.93
C THR A 181 -23.12 20.79 -14.22
N PHE A 182 -22.31 19.75 -13.93
CA PHE A 182 -20.97 19.92 -13.41
C PHE A 182 -20.04 20.53 -14.46
N LEU A 183 -20.04 19.99 -15.68
CA LEU A 183 -19.17 20.47 -16.76
C LEU A 183 -19.43 21.95 -17.11
N GLU A 184 -20.69 22.34 -17.22
CA GLU A 184 -21.12 23.73 -17.47
C GLU A 184 -20.78 24.68 -16.31
N SER A 185 -20.58 24.15 -15.10
CA SER A 185 -20.08 24.95 -13.97
C SER A 185 -18.59 25.26 -14.07
N THR A 186 -17.83 24.51 -14.89
CA THR A 186 -16.36 24.63 -15.02
C THR A 186 -15.93 25.42 -16.25
N ALA A 187 -16.77 25.53 -17.28
CA ALA A 187 -16.56 26.39 -18.45
C ALA A 187 -17.85 26.60 -19.25
N THR A 188 -17.82 27.59 -20.14
CA THR A 188 -18.93 27.90 -21.05
C THR A 188 -18.85 27.13 -22.37
N ASP A 189 -17.64 26.97 -22.93
CA ASP A 189 -17.47 26.45 -24.30
C ASP A 189 -16.70 25.13 -24.34
N THR A 190 -15.57 25.04 -23.63
CA THR A 190 -14.69 23.87 -23.68
C THR A 190 -14.19 23.50 -22.30
N VAL A 191 -14.23 22.21 -21.98
CA VAL A 191 -13.67 21.64 -20.75
C VAL A 191 -12.42 20.85 -21.10
N VAL A 192 -11.29 21.23 -20.48
CA VAL A 192 -10.08 20.42 -20.47
C VAL A 192 -10.18 19.41 -19.33
N MET A 193 -10.08 18.13 -19.67
CA MET A 193 -10.22 17.01 -18.76
C MET A 193 -8.87 16.33 -18.59
N GLU A 194 -8.43 16.21 -17.34
CA GLU A 194 -7.19 15.55 -16.95
C GLU A 194 -7.47 14.66 -15.74
N TYR A 195 -6.54 13.75 -15.44
CA TYR A 195 -6.61 12.96 -14.21
C TYR A 195 -5.24 12.65 -13.64
N ARG A 196 -5.24 12.22 -12.39
CA ARG A 196 -4.11 11.59 -11.70
C ARG A 196 -4.56 10.30 -11.08
N VAL A 197 -3.64 9.36 -10.95
CA VAL A 197 -3.80 8.10 -10.25
C VAL A 197 -2.99 8.14 -8.96
N THR A 198 -3.58 7.68 -7.87
CA THR A 198 -2.86 7.36 -6.63
C THR A 198 -3.00 5.87 -6.37
N ASP A 199 -1.90 5.13 -6.29
CA ASP A 199 -1.97 3.70 -6.01
C ASP A 199 -2.34 3.41 -4.54
N ARG A 200 -2.53 2.14 -4.19
CA ARG A 200 -2.80 1.71 -2.81
C ARG A 200 -1.68 2.07 -1.82
N ALA A 201 -0.43 2.14 -2.27
CA ALA A 201 0.69 2.54 -1.43
C ALA A 201 0.73 4.05 -1.19
N GLY A 202 -0.01 4.84 -1.97
CA GLY A 202 -0.03 6.31 -1.92
C GLY A 202 0.93 6.98 -2.90
N ASN A 203 1.55 6.24 -3.83
CA ASN A 203 2.33 6.86 -4.90
C ASN A 203 1.41 7.56 -5.89
N GLN A 204 1.75 8.80 -6.24
CA GLN A 204 0.98 9.59 -7.21
C GLN A 204 1.63 9.57 -8.59
N SER A 205 0.81 9.35 -9.61
CA SER A 205 1.21 9.49 -11.01
C SER A 205 1.52 10.95 -11.37
N ILE A 206 2.13 11.12 -12.56
CA ILE A 206 2.07 12.38 -13.31
C ILE A 206 0.61 12.71 -13.69
N VAL A 207 0.37 13.94 -14.16
CA VAL A 207 -0.92 14.29 -14.79
C VAL A 207 -1.04 13.54 -16.12
N SER A 208 -2.25 13.09 -16.44
CA SER A 208 -2.55 12.52 -17.75
C SER A 208 -2.32 13.52 -18.88
N GLY A 209 -2.26 13.03 -20.11
CA GLY A 209 -2.53 13.87 -21.27
C GLY A 209 -3.91 14.54 -21.15
N PRO A 210 -4.07 15.78 -21.61
CA PRO A 210 -5.36 16.46 -21.58
C PRO A 210 -6.28 15.97 -22.70
N SER A 211 -7.57 15.89 -22.38
CA SER A 211 -8.64 15.70 -23.36
C SER A 211 -9.53 16.94 -23.40
N GLN A 212 -10.09 17.28 -24.55
CA GLN A 212 -10.96 18.43 -24.70
C GLN A 212 -12.38 17.97 -25.00
N LEU A 213 -13.32 18.49 -24.23
CA LEU A 213 -14.75 18.30 -24.44
C LEU A 213 -15.36 19.64 -24.86
N SER A 214 -15.97 19.68 -26.04
CA SER A 214 -16.78 20.83 -26.45
C SER A 214 -18.17 20.73 -25.81
N LEU A 215 -18.66 21.80 -25.20
CA LEU A 215 -19.97 21.86 -24.56
C LEU A 215 -21.08 22.34 -25.52
N GLU A 216 -20.89 22.16 -26.85
CA GLU A 216 -21.82 22.64 -27.87
C GLU A 216 -23.29 22.38 -27.48
N ARG A 217 -24.10 23.42 -27.62
CA ARG A 217 -25.54 23.42 -27.34
C ARG A 217 -26.34 22.82 -28.49
#